data_AF-A0A1K2IQU0-F1
#
_entry.id   AF-A0A1K2IQU0-F1
#
_cell.length_a   1.000
_cell.length_b   1.000
_cell.length_c   1.000
_cell.angle_alpha   90.00
_cell.angle_beta   90.00
_cell.angle_gamma   90.00
#
_symmetry.space_group_name_H-M   'P 1'
#
loop_
_entity.id
_entity.type
_entity.pdbx_description
1 polymer ?
#
loop_
_entity_poly.entity_id
_entity_poly.type
_entity_poly.pdbx_seq_one_letter_code
_entity_poly.pdbx_strand_id
1 'polypeptide(L)'
;MNRRYFLATGAVSTAGMVFFPGNLLAEEAKSNNKLVQPLPFKMDGEWKEFELYIDIHVHEPAPGFKYHTLAFNDMIPGPEIRVNAGDKVRVKFINKTDLNHTIHWHGMHVPWRMDGVPFVTQLPVMPKNEFIYEFEAQPEGTHFYHCHWGTLMHMQAGMFGSLIVENPNDPIKKKFSYEREYTLVYSAHDTNYVRGEMNGMLERMKQQSFLMKEGRFTPEEWSVFDSKEQLQESMSNGFIPPYVNSRRSMPDLPQANWFTVNGKSYPSTPYLFIKSGENIRVRLINAGAEIHHLHLHGHDFWMVADDGIPIDNPWKRNTVALSPGKTYDIIIEGKNRGIWTFHDHDTRKVTNNGLYPGGNLLALVYEDLPADELIISKHSGNPMYNSKAGMSGMKGMDAMKDGEKGNMNKMMFGQDKLPKIALDE
;
A
#
# COMPACT_ATOMS: atom_id res chain seq x y z
N MET A 1 1.79 8.01 -41.91
CA MET A 1 2.67 8.19 -40.73
C MET A 1 3.28 6.84 -40.39
N ASN A 2 4.62 6.77 -40.36
CA ASN A 2 5.37 5.53 -40.43
C ASN A 2 5.53 4.90 -39.03
N ARG A 3 5.06 3.65 -38.83
CA ARG A 3 5.12 2.86 -37.56
C ARG A 3 6.54 2.71 -37.00
N ARG A 4 7.59 3.01 -37.79
CA ARG A 4 9.00 2.91 -37.39
C ARG A 4 9.53 4.08 -36.55
N TYR A 5 8.80 5.20 -36.45
CA TYR A 5 9.23 6.34 -35.63
C TYR A 5 8.66 6.35 -34.20
N PHE A 6 7.68 5.50 -33.89
CA PHE A 6 7.09 5.44 -32.54
C PHE A 6 8.05 4.83 -31.50
N LEU A 7 9.07 4.09 -31.93
CA LEU A 7 10.03 3.42 -31.05
C LEU A 7 11.36 4.16 -30.85
N ALA A 8 11.60 5.29 -31.54
CA ALA A 8 12.91 5.96 -31.52
C ALA A 8 12.94 7.29 -30.76
N THR A 9 11.79 7.93 -30.49
CA THR A 9 11.75 9.23 -29.78
C THR A 9 10.51 9.42 -28.90
N GLY A 10 9.69 8.37 -28.71
CA GLY A 10 8.48 8.44 -27.90
C GLY A 10 8.69 7.82 -26.53
N ALA A 11 9.15 8.63 -25.58
CA ALA A 11 9.18 8.32 -24.15
C ALA A 11 9.89 7.02 -23.75
N VAL A 12 10.90 7.17 -22.89
CA VAL A 12 11.06 6.30 -21.73
C VAL A 12 9.75 6.38 -20.95
N SER A 13 8.72 5.72 -21.47
CA SER A 13 7.44 5.55 -20.82
C SER A 13 7.70 4.49 -19.76
N THR A 14 7.23 4.78 -18.57
CA THR A 14 7.27 4.05 -17.31
C THR A 14 6.93 2.55 -17.38
N ALA A 15 6.62 2.00 -18.55
CA ALA A 15 6.34 0.59 -18.80
C ALA A 15 7.60 -0.29 -19.01
N GLY A 16 8.81 0.31 -19.04
CA GLY A 16 10.08 -0.40 -19.27
C GLY A 16 11.02 -0.53 -18.07
N MET A 17 10.62 -0.12 -16.86
CA MET A 17 11.43 -0.27 -15.64
C MET A 17 11.40 -1.71 -15.12
N VAL A 18 11.86 -2.66 -15.94
CA VAL A 18 12.31 -3.95 -15.43
C VAL A 18 13.51 -3.69 -14.51
N PHE A 19 13.59 -4.43 -13.39
CA PHE A 19 14.65 -4.38 -12.36
C PHE A 19 16.07 -4.58 -12.95
N PHE A 20 16.58 -3.60 -13.70
CA PHE A 20 17.98 -3.56 -14.09
C PHE A 20 18.74 -2.86 -12.97
N PRO A 21 19.86 -3.45 -12.47
CA PRO A 21 20.64 -2.90 -11.37
C PRO A 21 20.95 -1.41 -11.51
N GLY A 22 21.27 -0.96 -12.73
CA GLY A 22 21.54 0.46 -13.01
C GLY A 22 20.35 1.40 -12.80
N ASN A 23 19.11 0.93 -13.03
CA ASN A 23 17.91 1.75 -12.82
C ASN A 23 17.56 1.85 -11.32
N LEU A 24 17.81 0.79 -10.55
CA LEU A 24 17.49 0.75 -9.11
C LEU A 24 18.45 1.60 -8.27
N LEU A 25 19.69 1.74 -8.73
CA LEU A 25 20.72 2.53 -8.06
C LEU A 25 20.85 3.95 -8.63
N ALA A 26 20.07 4.31 -9.65
CA ALA A 26 20.04 5.66 -10.16
C ALA A 26 19.58 6.65 -9.08
N GLU A 27 20.20 7.84 -9.04
CA GLU A 27 19.83 8.91 -8.08
C GLU A 27 18.34 9.28 -8.16
N GLU A 28 17.74 9.17 -9.35
CA GLU A 28 16.30 9.35 -9.54
C GLU A 28 15.48 8.28 -8.81
N ALA A 29 15.89 7.01 -8.84
CA ALA A 29 15.20 5.93 -8.13
C ALA A 29 15.35 6.08 -6.61
N LYS A 30 16.52 6.53 -6.13
CA LYS A 30 16.74 6.82 -4.71
C LYS A 30 15.93 8.01 -4.22
N SER A 31 15.93 9.11 -4.97
CA SER A 31 15.20 10.34 -4.61
C SER A 31 13.67 10.18 -4.73
N ASN A 32 13.19 9.33 -5.65
CA ASN A 32 11.77 9.01 -5.80
C ASN A 32 11.29 7.87 -4.90
N ASN A 33 12.16 7.23 -4.09
CA ASN A 33 11.77 6.19 -3.15
C ASN A 33 11.00 6.78 -1.96
N LYS A 34 9.72 7.10 -2.17
CA LYS A 34 8.85 7.70 -1.17
C LYS A 34 8.33 6.63 -0.22
N LEU A 35 8.93 6.54 0.95
CA LEU A 35 8.36 5.83 2.10
C LEU A 35 7.23 6.66 2.74
N VAL A 36 6.44 6.02 3.60
CA VAL A 36 5.39 6.69 4.38
C VAL A 36 6.03 7.84 5.17
N GLN A 37 5.44 9.03 5.05
CA GLN A 37 5.96 10.23 5.70
C GLN A 37 5.26 10.45 7.06
N PRO A 38 6.01 10.81 8.12
CA PRO A 38 5.43 11.21 9.38
C PRO A 38 4.53 12.46 9.22
N LEU A 39 3.34 12.41 9.79
CA LEU A 39 2.44 13.55 9.91
C LEU A 39 3.07 14.58 10.86
N PRO A 40 3.29 15.84 10.44
CA PRO A 40 3.71 16.88 11.36
C PRO A 40 2.65 17.12 12.45
N PHE A 41 3.12 17.41 13.66
CA PHE A 41 2.27 17.86 14.77
C PHE A 41 2.67 19.25 15.23
N LYS A 42 1.74 19.90 15.95
CA LYS A 42 1.99 21.11 16.72
C LYS A 42 1.92 20.77 18.21
N MET A 43 2.68 21.47 19.03
CA MET A 43 2.54 21.36 20.48
C MET A 43 1.40 22.29 20.94
N ASP A 44 0.45 21.75 21.69
CA ASP A 44 -0.56 22.51 22.45
C ASP A 44 -0.49 22.10 23.93
N GLY A 45 0.25 22.88 24.73
CA GLY A 45 0.60 22.48 26.09
C GLY A 45 1.40 21.18 26.10
N GLU A 46 0.86 20.14 26.75
CA GLU A 46 1.44 18.79 26.77
C GLU A 46 1.06 17.93 25.56
N TRP A 47 0.10 18.37 24.74
CA TRP A 47 -0.44 17.60 23.63
C TRP A 47 0.39 17.76 22.36
N LYS A 48 0.70 16.64 21.71
CA LYS A 48 1.10 16.58 20.31
C LYS A 48 -0.17 16.54 19.46
N GLU A 49 -0.53 17.67 18.87
CA GLU A 49 -1.73 17.83 18.08
C GLU A 49 -1.47 17.57 16.60
N PHE A 50 -2.19 16.60 16.06
CA PHE A 50 -2.18 16.21 14.65
C PHE A 50 -3.51 16.60 13.99
N GLU A 51 -3.45 17.03 12.73
CA GLU A 51 -4.63 17.24 11.91
C GLU A 51 -4.72 16.16 10.84
N LEU A 52 -5.82 15.41 10.87
CA LEU A 52 -6.13 14.34 9.94
C LEU A 52 -7.47 14.64 9.28
N TYR A 53 -7.54 14.57 7.97
CA TYR A 53 -8.81 14.66 7.25
C TYR A 53 -8.97 13.49 6.30
N ILE A 54 -10.22 13.14 6.03
CA ILE A 54 -10.58 12.19 4.99
C ILE A 54 -11.27 12.93 3.85
N ASP A 55 -10.87 12.64 2.62
CA ASP A 55 -11.56 13.09 1.41
C ASP A 55 -11.52 12.01 0.32
N ILE A 56 -12.26 12.24 -0.75
CA ILE A 56 -12.17 11.47 -1.99
C ILE A 56 -10.86 11.83 -2.69
N HIS A 57 -10.05 10.81 -2.97
CA HIS A 57 -8.76 10.96 -3.60
C HIS A 57 -8.68 10.14 -4.90
N VAL A 58 -7.95 10.63 -5.90
CA VAL A 58 -7.64 9.86 -7.12
C VAL A 58 -6.29 9.20 -6.92
N HIS A 59 -6.32 7.91 -6.63
CA HIS A 59 -5.12 7.13 -6.36
C HIS A 59 -4.57 6.47 -7.62
N GLU A 60 -3.24 6.45 -7.75
CA GLU A 60 -2.50 5.78 -8.82
C GLU A 60 -1.52 4.76 -8.21
N PRO A 61 -1.91 3.48 -8.08
CA PRO A 61 -1.03 2.45 -7.51
C PRO A 61 0.09 2.05 -8.47
N ALA A 62 -0.14 2.11 -9.78
CA ALA A 62 0.86 1.88 -10.83
C ALA A 62 0.59 2.81 -12.03
N PRO A 63 1.61 3.09 -12.87
CA PRO A 63 1.50 4.11 -13.92
C PRO A 63 0.37 3.79 -14.91
N GLY A 64 -0.49 4.78 -15.15
CA GLY A 64 -1.57 4.67 -16.12
C GLY A 64 -2.85 4.02 -15.58
N PHE A 65 -2.89 3.60 -14.32
CA PHE A 65 -4.10 3.13 -13.68
C PHE A 65 -4.50 4.04 -12.51
N LYS A 66 -5.62 4.74 -12.66
CA LYS A 66 -6.17 5.66 -11.65
C LYS A 66 -7.57 5.25 -11.25
N TYR A 67 -7.90 5.38 -9.97
CA TYR A 67 -9.25 5.18 -9.47
C TYR A 67 -9.56 6.11 -8.30
N HIS A 68 -10.85 6.41 -8.09
CA HIS A 68 -11.30 7.17 -6.93
C HIS A 68 -11.36 6.28 -5.71
N THR A 69 -10.99 6.82 -4.56
CA THR A 69 -10.84 6.10 -3.30
C THR A 69 -10.99 7.07 -2.12
N LEU A 70 -10.86 6.60 -0.88
CA LEU A 70 -10.96 7.42 0.33
C LEU A 70 -9.61 7.46 1.04
N ALA A 71 -8.99 8.64 1.11
CA ALA A 71 -7.61 8.75 1.59
C ALA A 71 -7.48 9.74 2.75
N PHE A 72 -6.73 9.34 3.76
CA PHE A 72 -6.33 10.23 4.84
C PHE A 72 -5.24 11.18 4.32
N ASN A 73 -5.47 12.49 4.45
CA ASN A 73 -4.56 13.54 3.98
C ASN A 73 -4.07 13.33 2.53
N ASP A 74 -4.97 12.94 1.63
CA ASP A 74 -4.69 12.69 0.21
C ASP A 74 -3.60 11.64 -0.06
N MET A 75 -3.41 10.68 0.85
CA MET A 75 -2.39 9.65 0.74
C MET A 75 -2.94 8.26 1.10
N ILE A 76 -2.43 7.24 0.39
CA ILE A 76 -2.63 5.83 0.74
C ILE A 76 -1.25 5.18 0.81
N PRO A 77 -0.90 4.55 1.96
CA PRO A 77 -1.58 4.65 3.25
C PRO A 77 -1.66 6.12 3.71
N GLY A 78 -2.55 6.40 4.66
CA GLY A 78 -2.55 7.65 5.39
C GLY A 78 -1.19 7.95 6.03
N PRO A 79 -0.94 9.21 6.41
CA PRO A 79 0.34 9.64 6.96
C PRO A 79 0.70 8.88 8.25
N GLU A 80 1.98 8.61 8.44
CA GLU A 80 2.46 7.89 9.63
C GLU A 80 2.34 8.81 10.84
N ILE A 81 1.71 8.36 11.91
CA ILE A 81 1.80 9.04 13.19
C ILE A 81 2.96 8.40 13.93
N ARG A 82 4.01 9.17 14.24
CA ARG A 82 5.17 8.69 14.99
C ARG A 82 5.35 9.53 16.26
N VAL A 83 5.27 8.88 17.40
CA VAL A 83 5.32 9.48 18.75
C VAL A 83 6.19 8.61 19.67
N ASN A 84 6.56 9.13 20.84
CA ASN A 84 7.23 8.36 21.88
C ASN A 84 6.21 7.77 22.85
N ALA A 85 6.56 6.66 23.49
CA ALA A 85 5.77 6.10 24.58
C ALA A 85 5.49 7.14 25.68
N GLY A 86 4.24 7.25 26.11
CA GLY A 86 3.78 8.20 27.13
C GLY A 86 3.44 9.61 26.61
N ASP A 87 3.67 9.92 25.34
CA ASP A 87 3.23 11.20 24.77
C ASP A 87 1.71 11.35 24.85
N LYS A 88 1.22 12.55 25.17
CA LYS A 88 -0.19 12.92 25.01
C LYS A 88 -0.47 13.25 23.55
N VAL A 89 -1.35 12.48 22.93
CA VAL A 89 -1.69 12.59 21.50
C VAL A 89 -3.09 13.13 21.35
N ARG A 90 -3.22 14.23 20.60
CA ARG A 90 -4.50 14.77 20.17
C ARG A 90 -4.59 14.69 18.66
N VAL A 91 -5.65 14.07 18.13
CA VAL A 91 -5.89 14.04 16.69
C VAL A 91 -7.21 14.71 16.39
N LYS A 92 -7.14 15.87 15.72
CA LYS A 92 -8.29 16.52 15.13
C LYS A 92 -8.62 15.83 13.82
N PHE A 93 -9.68 15.02 13.82
CA PHE A 93 -10.18 14.34 12.63
C PHE A 93 -11.29 15.13 11.96
N ILE A 94 -11.11 15.47 10.68
CA ILE A 94 -12.05 16.26 9.87
C ILE A 94 -12.62 15.38 8.76
N ASN A 95 -13.92 15.16 8.78
CA ASN A 95 -14.60 14.44 7.72
C ASN A 95 -15.03 15.38 6.59
N LYS A 96 -14.28 15.44 5.49
CA LYS A 96 -14.63 16.26 4.32
C LYS A 96 -15.56 15.55 3.34
N THR A 97 -15.84 14.27 3.54
CA THR A 97 -16.68 13.46 2.65
C THR A 97 -18.17 13.62 2.95
N ASP A 98 -18.99 12.89 2.20
CA ASP A 98 -20.42 12.71 2.44
C ASP A 98 -20.76 11.33 3.05
N LEU A 99 -19.75 10.60 3.52
CA LEU A 99 -19.88 9.34 4.24
C LEU A 99 -19.62 9.53 5.73
N ASN A 100 -20.13 8.62 6.54
CA ASN A 100 -19.80 8.52 7.96
C ASN A 100 -18.43 7.86 8.13
N HIS A 101 -17.61 8.37 9.04
CA HIS A 101 -16.30 7.78 9.34
C HIS A 101 -16.00 7.77 10.83
N THR A 102 -15.05 6.93 11.22
CA THR A 102 -14.36 6.98 12.51
C THR A 102 -12.89 6.68 12.30
N ILE A 103 -12.06 6.80 13.34
CA ILE A 103 -10.69 6.30 13.37
C ILE A 103 -10.58 5.38 14.58
N HIS A 104 -10.29 4.11 14.36
CA HIS A 104 -9.87 3.17 15.37
C HIS A 104 -8.33 3.09 15.41
N TRP A 105 -7.78 3.04 16.63
CA TRP A 105 -6.34 3.03 16.92
C TRP A 105 -5.90 1.60 17.24
N HIS A 106 -5.66 0.81 16.20
CA HIS A 106 -5.43 -0.62 16.31
C HIS A 106 -4.16 -0.93 17.11
N GLY A 107 -4.32 -1.64 18.23
CA GLY A 107 -3.23 -2.00 19.14
C GLY A 107 -2.97 -1.00 20.28
N MET A 108 -3.67 0.15 20.29
CA MET A 108 -3.48 1.18 21.31
C MET A 108 -4.44 1.02 22.50
N HIS A 109 -3.93 1.29 23.71
CA HIS A 109 -4.74 1.35 24.94
C HIS A 109 -5.30 2.75 25.15
N VAL A 110 -6.24 3.14 24.29
CA VAL A 110 -6.92 4.43 24.39
C VAL A 110 -8.04 4.41 25.44
N PRO A 111 -8.43 5.56 26.02
CA PRO A 111 -9.68 5.65 26.76
C PRO A 111 -10.83 5.14 25.88
N TRP A 112 -11.72 4.32 26.42
CA TRP A 112 -12.73 3.62 25.60
C TRP A 112 -13.56 4.54 24.70
N ARG A 113 -13.83 5.79 25.11
CA ARG A 113 -14.57 6.79 24.31
C ARG A 113 -13.81 7.31 23.07
N MET A 114 -12.53 6.98 22.96
CA MET A 114 -11.61 7.39 21.89
C MET A 114 -11.23 6.21 20.99
N ASP A 115 -11.88 5.06 21.17
CA ASP A 115 -11.58 3.81 20.46
C ASP A 115 -12.08 3.80 19.00
N GLY A 116 -12.99 4.70 18.61
CA GLY A 116 -13.37 4.80 17.20
C GLY A 116 -14.41 3.80 16.71
N VAL A 117 -15.08 3.06 17.60
CA VAL A 117 -16.05 2.01 17.22
C VAL A 117 -17.47 2.59 17.26
N PRO A 118 -18.12 2.77 16.08
CA PRO A 118 -19.44 3.37 16.02
C PRO A 118 -20.49 2.52 16.74
N PHE A 119 -21.45 3.18 17.39
CA PHE A 119 -22.57 2.58 18.15
C PHE A 119 -22.18 1.77 19.39
N VAL A 120 -20.89 1.70 19.72
CA VAL A 120 -20.39 1.08 20.96
C VAL A 120 -19.67 2.12 21.80
N THR A 121 -18.62 2.72 21.25
CA THR A 121 -17.77 3.67 21.99
C THR A 121 -18.03 5.11 21.63
N GLN A 122 -18.48 5.37 20.40
CA GLN A 122 -18.90 6.69 19.94
C GLN A 122 -19.94 6.61 18.82
N LEU A 123 -20.52 7.75 18.45
CA LEU A 123 -21.24 7.90 17.18
C LEU A 123 -20.22 8.13 16.04
N PRO A 124 -20.57 7.78 14.78
CA PRO A 124 -19.75 8.12 13.65
C PRO A 124 -19.55 9.64 13.54
N VAL A 125 -18.40 10.04 13.01
CA VAL A 125 -18.15 11.42 12.58
C VAL A 125 -18.91 11.63 11.28
N MET A 126 -20.00 12.39 11.40
CA MET A 126 -20.92 12.70 10.32
C MET A 126 -20.23 13.49 9.18
N PRO A 127 -20.81 13.50 7.97
CA PRO A 127 -20.35 14.35 6.88
C PRO A 127 -20.11 15.79 7.31
N LYS A 128 -18.98 16.35 6.88
CA LYS A 128 -18.57 17.75 7.12
C LYS A 128 -18.38 18.13 8.60
N ASN A 129 -18.36 17.15 9.50
CA ASN A 129 -18.08 17.36 10.92
C ASN A 129 -16.65 16.97 11.29
N GLU A 130 -16.25 17.34 12.50
CA GLU A 130 -14.97 16.98 13.10
C GLU A 130 -15.15 16.26 14.44
N PHE A 131 -14.12 15.50 14.83
CA PHE A 131 -14.03 14.84 16.12
C PHE A 131 -12.59 14.90 16.63
N ILE A 132 -12.41 15.08 17.93
CA ILE A 132 -11.09 15.14 18.55
C ILE A 132 -10.86 13.84 19.34
N TYR A 133 -9.83 13.10 18.96
CA TYR A 133 -9.34 11.95 19.70
C TYR A 133 -8.23 12.38 20.64
N GLU A 134 -8.28 11.95 21.90
CA GLU A 134 -7.28 12.28 22.92
C GLU A 134 -6.88 11.03 23.70
N PHE A 135 -5.60 10.67 23.65
CA PHE A 135 -5.09 9.50 24.35
C PHE A 135 -3.61 9.64 24.69
N GLU A 136 -3.12 8.74 25.54
CA GLU A 136 -1.70 8.58 25.80
C GLU A 136 -1.14 7.48 24.91
N ALA A 137 0.04 7.70 24.31
CA ALA A 137 0.67 6.76 23.41
C ALA A 137 1.22 5.53 24.15
N GLN A 138 0.41 4.48 24.26
CA GLN A 138 0.77 3.19 24.84
C GLN A 138 -0.10 2.05 24.28
N PRO A 139 0.43 0.82 24.18
CA PRO A 139 1.83 0.43 24.44
C PRO A 139 2.79 0.89 23.34
N GLU A 140 4.10 0.86 23.58
CA GLU A 140 5.09 1.05 22.52
C GLU A 140 4.99 -0.03 21.42
N GLY A 141 5.55 0.26 20.24
CA GLY A 141 5.66 -0.70 19.15
C GLY A 141 5.05 -0.22 17.84
N THR A 142 4.74 -1.20 16.98
CA THR A 142 4.19 -1.00 15.64
C THR A 142 2.70 -1.24 15.65
N HIS A 143 1.96 -0.15 15.50
CA HIS A 143 0.51 -0.09 15.46
C HIS A 143 0.07 0.52 14.13
N PHE A 144 -1.24 0.62 13.93
CA PHE A 144 -1.81 1.33 12.81
C PHE A 144 -3.18 1.89 13.18
N TYR A 145 -3.72 2.76 12.35
CA TYR A 145 -5.06 3.29 12.52
C TYR A 145 -5.87 3.06 11.25
N HIS A 146 -7.18 2.88 11.39
CA HIS A 146 -8.06 2.65 10.25
C HIS A 146 -9.51 3.06 10.54
N CYS A 147 -10.31 3.21 9.49
CA CYS A 147 -11.73 3.46 9.67
C CYS A 147 -12.46 2.24 10.25
N HIS A 148 -13.42 2.47 11.16
CA HIS A 148 -14.27 1.43 11.74
C HIS A 148 -15.75 1.56 11.34
N TRP A 149 -16.08 2.46 10.39
CA TRP A 149 -17.39 2.51 9.74
C TRP A 149 -17.38 1.66 8.47
N GLY A 150 -18.38 0.79 8.27
CA GLY A 150 -18.53 0.02 7.02
C GLY A 150 -17.24 -0.71 6.60
N THR A 151 -16.59 -1.37 7.57
CA THR A 151 -15.16 -1.75 7.57
C THR A 151 -14.65 -2.32 6.24
N LEU A 152 -15.43 -3.19 5.59
CA LEU A 152 -15.01 -3.83 4.35
C LEU A 152 -14.74 -2.81 3.22
N MET A 153 -15.70 -1.91 2.93
CA MET A 153 -15.56 -0.95 1.83
C MET A 153 -14.50 0.12 2.13
N HIS A 154 -14.48 0.63 3.37
CA HIS A 154 -13.58 1.71 3.74
C HIS A 154 -12.12 1.28 3.79
N MET A 155 -11.83 0.08 4.31
CA MET A 155 -10.48 -0.49 4.24
C MET A 155 -10.09 -0.82 2.80
N GLN A 156 -11.01 -1.37 1.98
CA GLN A 156 -10.79 -1.56 0.53
C GLN A 156 -10.51 -0.23 -0.19
N ALA A 157 -11.06 0.89 0.29
CA ALA A 157 -10.82 2.23 -0.25
C ALA A 157 -9.56 2.91 0.31
N GLY A 158 -8.73 2.23 1.11
CA GLY A 158 -7.44 2.76 1.56
C GLY A 158 -7.48 3.57 2.87
N MET A 159 -8.55 3.47 3.66
CA MET A 159 -8.70 4.20 4.93
C MET A 159 -7.90 3.55 6.07
N PHE A 160 -6.57 3.60 5.97
CA PHE A 160 -5.64 3.13 6.99
C PHE A 160 -4.30 3.88 6.93
N GLY A 161 -3.57 3.96 8.03
CA GLY A 161 -2.20 4.51 8.10
C GLY A 161 -1.41 3.95 9.29
N SER A 162 -0.09 4.08 9.27
CA SER A 162 0.76 3.54 10.35
C SER A 162 0.77 4.43 11.59
N LEU A 163 0.90 3.80 12.76
CA LEU A 163 1.08 4.46 14.06
C LEU A 163 2.27 3.82 14.76
N ILE A 164 3.39 4.53 14.88
CA ILE A 164 4.60 4.03 15.51
C ILE A 164 4.80 4.72 16.85
N VAL A 165 4.85 3.93 17.91
CA VAL A 165 5.13 4.41 19.27
C VAL A 165 6.54 3.97 19.64
N GLU A 166 7.47 4.93 19.61
CA GLU A 166 8.88 4.71 19.87
C GLU A 166 9.14 4.43 21.36
N ASN A 167 10.00 3.45 21.63
CA ASN A 167 10.56 3.22 22.95
C ASN A 167 12.00 3.75 22.98
N PRO A 168 12.30 4.84 23.72
CA PRO A 168 13.67 5.35 23.85
C PRO A 168 14.68 4.31 24.34
N ASN A 169 14.21 3.26 25.03
CA ASN A 169 14.98 2.17 25.59
C ASN A 169 14.74 0.83 24.88
N ASP A 170 14.40 0.86 23.59
CA ASP A 170 14.00 -0.30 22.79
C ASP A 170 14.89 -1.55 23.01
N PRO A 171 14.34 -2.66 23.55
CA PRO A 171 15.07 -3.91 23.73
C PRO A 171 15.52 -4.55 22.41
N ILE A 172 14.79 -4.33 21.31
CA ILE A 172 15.15 -4.85 19.99
C ILE A 172 16.44 -4.18 19.53
N LYS A 173 16.52 -2.84 19.62
CA LYS A 173 17.72 -2.09 19.25
C LYS A 173 18.95 -2.41 20.10
N LYS A 174 18.75 -2.78 21.38
CA LYS A 174 19.83 -3.26 22.25
C LYS A 174 20.39 -4.62 21.83
N LYS A 175 19.53 -5.51 21.32
CA LYS A 175 19.90 -6.87 20.87
C LYS A 175 20.41 -6.90 19.43
N PHE A 176 19.82 -6.07 18.57
CA PHE A 176 20.16 -5.90 17.18
C PHE A 176 20.40 -4.40 16.92
N SER A 177 21.66 -3.98 16.88
CA SER A 177 21.97 -2.65 16.36
C SER A 177 21.50 -2.58 14.91
N TYR A 178 20.77 -1.53 14.55
CA TYR A 178 20.33 -1.24 13.19
C TYR A 178 20.41 0.26 12.91
N GLU A 179 20.69 0.59 11.65
CA GLU A 179 20.98 1.96 11.19
C GLU A 179 19.74 2.65 10.60
N ARG A 180 18.83 1.87 10.01
CA ARG A 180 17.62 2.39 9.34
C ARG A 180 16.37 1.59 9.70
N GLU A 181 15.23 2.27 9.61
CA GLU A 181 13.91 1.67 9.76
C GLU A 181 13.06 1.93 8.51
N TYR A 182 12.27 0.93 8.13
CA TYR A 182 11.29 1.01 7.04
C TYR A 182 9.92 0.54 7.53
N THR A 183 8.87 1.31 7.27
CA THR A 183 7.48 0.88 7.49
C THR A 183 6.86 0.46 6.16
N LEU A 184 6.39 -0.78 6.08
CA LEU A 184 5.70 -1.36 4.92
C LEU A 184 4.27 -1.75 5.31
N VAL A 185 3.31 -1.03 4.75
CA VAL A 185 1.87 -1.25 4.94
C VAL A 185 1.32 -2.00 3.74
N TYR A 186 0.93 -3.25 3.95
CA TYR A 186 0.36 -4.14 2.95
C TYR A 186 -1.17 -4.06 2.94
N SER A 187 -1.73 -4.12 1.73
CA SER A 187 -3.18 -4.13 1.52
C SER A 187 -3.54 -4.75 0.17
N ALA A 188 -4.81 -5.12 0.03
CA ALA A 188 -5.38 -5.70 -1.18
C ALA A 188 -6.72 -5.02 -1.48
N HIS A 189 -6.92 -4.66 -2.75
CA HIS A 189 -8.02 -3.82 -3.21
C HIS A 189 -8.76 -4.47 -4.38
N ASP A 190 -10.08 -4.54 -4.30
CA ASP A 190 -10.98 -4.73 -5.43
C ASP A 190 -11.43 -3.36 -5.95
N THR A 191 -10.74 -2.92 -6.98
CA THR A 191 -10.99 -1.59 -7.59
C THR A 191 -12.33 -1.49 -8.31
N ASN A 192 -12.93 -2.62 -8.72
CA ASN A 192 -14.25 -2.63 -9.32
C ASN A 192 -15.34 -2.53 -8.24
N TYR A 193 -15.17 -3.27 -7.15
CA TYR A 193 -16.02 -3.16 -5.96
C TYR A 193 -16.01 -1.73 -5.39
N VAL A 194 -14.83 -1.15 -5.17
CA VAL A 194 -14.70 0.24 -4.67
C VAL A 194 -15.42 1.22 -5.61
N ARG A 195 -15.22 1.11 -6.92
CA ARG A 195 -15.91 1.96 -7.91
C ARG A 195 -17.44 1.79 -7.84
N GLY A 196 -17.92 0.55 -7.73
CA GLY A 196 -19.33 0.23 -7.61
C GLY A 196 -19.97 0.85 -6.37
N GLU A 197 -19.33 0.68 -5.22
CA GLU A 197 -19.81 1.24 -3.94
C GLU A 197 -19.79 2.78 -3.94
N MET A 198 -18.75 3.40 -4.50
CA MET A 198 -18.69 4.87 -4.63
C MET A 198 -19.77 5.41 -5.57
N ASN A 199 -20.01 4.75 -6.71
CA ASN A 199 -21.11 5.14 -7.60
C ASN A 199 -22.47 4.95 -6.91
N GLY A 200 -22.67 3.83 -6.22
CA GLY A 200 -23.89 3.56 -5.46
C GLY A 200 -24.13 4.58 -4.35
N MET A 201 -23.07 5.05 -3.69
CA MET A 201 -23.15 6.15 -2.72
C MET A 201 -23.66 7.43 -3.39
N LEU A 202 -23.08 7.85 -4.52
CA LEU A 202 -23.49 9.06 -5.22
C LEU A 202 -24.97 9.00 -5.66
N GLU A 203 -25.44 7.84 -6.12
CA GLU A 203 -26.84 7.64 -6.46
C GLU A 203 -27.76 7.72 -5.24
N ARG A 204 -27.38 7.10 -4.11
CA ARG A 204 -28.12 7.22 -2.84
C ARG A 204 -28.19 8.66 -2.36
N MET A 205 -27.10 9.43 -2.50
CA MET A 205 -27.09 10.85 -2.14
C MET A 205 -28.03 11.68 -3.01
N LYS A 206 -28.07 11.44 -4.33
CA LYS A 206 -29.04 12.11 -5.23
C LYS A 206 -30.47 11.80 -4.82
N GLN A 207 -30.76 10.53 -4.52
CA GLN A 207 -32.07 10.11 -4.05
C GLN A 207 -32.44 10.77 -2.73
N GLN A 208 -31.51 10.80 -1.77
CA GLN A 208 -31.71 11.44 -0.46
C GLN A 208 -31.97 12.94 -0.61
N SER A 209 -31.18 13.64 -1.43
CA SER A 209 -31.38 15.08 -1.71
C SER A 209 -32.74 15.34 -2.35
N PHE A 210 -33.17 14.49 -3.27
CA PHE A 210 -34.50 14.55 -3.89
C PHE A 210 -35.62 14.35 -2.85
N LEU A 211 -35.55 13.30 -2.02
CA LEU A 211 -36.56 13.03 -1.00
C LEU A 211 -36.65 14.15 0.05
N MET A 212 -35.52 14.71 0.47
CA MET A 212 -35.50 15.85 1.39
C MET A 212 -36.19 17.08 0.77
N LYS A 213 -35.92 17.37 -0.52
CA LYS A 213 -36.55 18.50 -1.22
C LYS A 213 -38.07 18.34 -1.35
N GLU A 214 -38.55 17.12 -1.55
CA GLU A 214 -39.97 16.81 -1.68
C GLU A 214 -40.68 16.65 -0.32
N GLY A 215 -39.98 16.81 0.81
CA GLY A 215 -40.55 16.61 2.15
C GLY A 215 -40.92 15.16 2.45
N ARG A 216 -40.32 14.21 1.73
CA ARG A 216 -40.59 12.77 1.78
C ARG A 216 -39.41 11.97 2.33
N PHE A 217 -38.59 12.60 3.18
CA PHE A 217 -37.47 11.94 3.85
C PHE A 217 -37.85 11.66 5.30
N THR A 218 -38.07 10.40 5.64
CA THR A 218 -38.51 9.89 6.94
C THR A 218 -37.36 9.19 7.68
N PRO A 219 -37.48 9.01 9.01
CA PRO A 219 -36.48 8.26 9.80
C PRO A 219 -36.25 6.82 9.32
N GLU A 220 -37.27 6.15 8.80
CA GLU A 220 -37.20 4.79 8.26
C GLU A 220 -36.28 4.73 7.02
N GLU A 221 -36.27 5.77 6.20
CA GLU A 221 -35.35 5.89 5.05
C GLU A 221 -33.90 6.14 5.48
N TRP A 222 -33.70 6.59 6.73
CA TRP A 222 -32.38 6.72 7.34
C TRP A 222 -31.93 5.43 8.08
N SER A 223 -32.84 4.49 8.33
CA SER A 223 -32.58 3.23 9.06
C SER A 223 -31.94 3.42 10.45
N VAL A 224 -32.22 4.56 11.10
CA VAL A 224 -31.77 4.85 12.46
C VAL A 224 -33.00 4.94 13.36
N PHE A 225 -32.96 4.21 14.47
CA PHE A 225 -34.05 4.14 15.44
C PHE A 225 -33.50 4.40 16.83
N ASP A 226 -34.22 5.22 17.62
CA ASP A 226 -33.84 5.62 18.97
C ASP A 226 -34.05 4.49 19.99
N SER A 227 -34.97 3.56 19.70
CA SER A 227 -35.24 2.41 20.55
C SER A 227 -35.55 1.14 19.76
N LYS A 228 -35.45 0.01 20.46
CA LYS A 228 -35.86 -1.30 19.91
C LYS A 228 -37.34 -1.30 19.56
N GLU A 229 -38.17 -0.67 20.38
CA GLU A 229 -39.62 -0.59 20.20
C GLU A 229 -39.95 0.16 18.91
N GLN A 230 -39.27 1.28 18.63
CA GLN A 230 -39.45 2.05 17.40
C GLN A 230 -39.06 1.25 16.15
N LEU A 231 -37.95 0.50 16.20
CA LEU A 231 -37.56 -0.41 15.11
C LEU A 231 -38.64 -1.49 14.89
N GLN A 232 -39.16 -2.10 15.96
CA GLN A 232 -40.18 -3.14 15.87
C GLN A 232 -41.52 -2.63 15.33
N GLU A 233 -41.93 -1.42 15.72
CA GLU A 233 -43.11 -0.75 15.19
C GLU A 233 -42.93 -0.48 13.69
N SER A 234 -41.78 0.07 13.28
CA SER A 234 -41.47 0.34 11.88
C SER A 234 -41.50 -0.94 11.05
N MET A 235 -40.94 -2.04 11.56
CA MET A 235 -41.01 -3.36 10.93
C MET A 235 -42.44 -3.87 10.79
N SER A 236 -43.28 -3.65 11.80
CA SER A 236 -44.71 -4.00 11.77
C SER A 236 -45.48 -3.18 10.72
N ASN A 237 -45.02 -1.96 10.45
CA ASN A 237 -45.54 -1.06 9.42
C ASN A 237 -44.95 -1.30 8.02
N GLY A 238 -44.15 -2.36 7.84
CA GLY A 238 -43.64 -2.78 6.54
C GLY A 238 -42.20 -2.38 6.22
N PHE A 239 -41.47 -1.74 7.15
CA PHE A 239 -40.02 -1.52 6.99
C PHE A 239 -39.28 -2.85 6.97
N ILE A 240 -38.44 -3.04 5.96
CA ILE A 240 -37.59 -4.23 5.84
C ILE A 240 -36.16 -3.82 6.19
N PRO A 241 -35.62 -4.27 7.34
CA PRO A 241 -34.27 -3.88 7.74
C PRO A 241 -33.21 -4.34 6.73
N PRO A 242 -32.21 -3.52 6.39
CA PRO A 242 -31.22 -3.86 5.36
C PRO A 242 -30.48 -5.17 5.60
N TYR A 243 -30.33 -5.58 6.87
CA TYR A 243 -29.61 -6.80 7.25
C TYR A 243 -30.36 -8.11 6.93
N VAL A 244 -31.63 -8.07 6.54
CA VAL A 244 -32.33 -9.29 6.09
C VAL A 244 -31.82 -9.75 4.72
N ASN A 245 -31.27 -8.83 3.92
CA ASN A 245 -30.64 -9.14 2.65
C ASN A 245 -29.19 -9.55 2.88
N SER A 246 -28.87 -10.80 2.56
CA SER A 246 -27.49 -11.29 2.64
C SER A 246 -26.62 -10.53 1.65
N ARG A 247 -25.57 -9.88 2.15
CA ARG A 247 -24.47 -9.31 1.36
C ARG A 247 -23.17 -10.10 1.52
N ARG A 248 -23.29 -11.39 1.80
CA ARG A 248 -22.16 -12.32 1.96
C ARG A 248 -22.02 -13.31 0.80
N SER A 249 -22.80 -13.12 -0.26
CA SER A 249 -22.65 -13.95 -1.45
C SER A 249 -21.33 -13.60 -2.16
N MET A 250 -20.71 -14.56 -2.85
CA MET A 250 -19.45 -14.32 -3.57
C MET A 250 -19.50 -13.10 -4.52
N PRO A 251 -20.60 -12.84 -5.26
CA PRO A 251 -20.77 -11.61 -6.05
C PRO A 251 -20.73 -10.30 -5.26
N ASP A 252 -21.07 -10.32 -3.97
CA ASP A 252 -21.15 -9.13 -3.12
C ASP A 252 -19.88 -8.89 -2.29
N LEU A 253 -18.96 -9.87 -2.26
CA LEU A 253 -17.70 -9.76 -1.54
C LEU A 253 -16.60 -9.25 -2.48
N PRO A 254 -15.71 -8.36 -1.99
CA PRO A 254 -14.60 -7.85 -2.79
C PRO A 254 -13.67 -9.00 -3.20
N GLN A 255 -13.29 -9.02 -4.47
CA GLN A 255 -12.31 -9.94 -5.05
C GLN A 255 -11.08 -9.13 -5.44
N ALA A 256 -10.08 -9.08 -4.56
CA ALA A 256 -8.94 -8.20 -4.75
C ALA A 256 -8.23 -8.45 -6.10
N ASN A 257 -8.12 -7.40 -6.90
CA ASN A 257 -7.45 -7.40 -8.20
C ASN A 257 -6.21 -6.51 -8.23
N TRP A 258 -5.94 -5.79 -7.14
CA TRP A 258 -4.73 -5.00 -6.92
C TRP A 258 -4.17 -5.29 -5.53
N PHE A 259 -2.85 -5.40 -5.45
CA PHE A 259 -2.12 -5.65 -4.21
C PHE A 259 -1.07 -4.57 -4.06
N THR A 260 -1.01 -3.93 -2.90
CA THR A 260 -0.12 -2.80 -2.69
C THR A 260 0.69 -2.91 -1.41
N VAL A 261 1.90 -2.36 -1.50
CA VAL A 261 2.74 -2.02 -0.35
C VAL A 261 2.93 -0.50 -0.36
N ASN A 262 2.61 0.15 0.75
CA ASN A 262 2.56 1.60 0.86
C ASN A 262 1.73 2.27 -0.26
N GLY A 263 0.58 1.67 -0.59
CA GLY A 263 -0.32 2.18 -1.65
C GLY A 263 0.27 2.12 -3.05
N LYS A 264 1.37 1.40 -3.27
CA LYS A 264 1.96 1.22 -4.59
C LYS A 264 2.03 -0.25 -4.96
N SER A 265 1.85 -0.49 -6.25
CA SER A 265 1.96 -1.79 -6.88
C SER A 265 3.12 -1.77 -7.86
N TYR A 266 3.81 -2.89 -8.06
CA TYR A 266 4.96 -2.94 -8.96
C TYR A 266 4.55 -2.48 -10.37
N PRO A 267 5.33 -1.61 -11.05
CA PRO A 267 6.71 -1.20 -10.77
C PRO A 267 6.89 0.05 -9.89
N SER A 268 5.85 0.52 -9.22
CA SER A 268 5.90 1.75 -8.40
C SER A 268 6.12 1.51 -6.90
N THR A 269 6.32 0.27 -6.48
CA THR A 269 6.63 -0.09 -5.08
C THR A 269 7.90 0.60 -4.59
N PRO A 270 8.01 0.92 -3.30
CA PRO A 270 9.26 1.39 -2.73
C PRO A 270 10.35 0.30 -2.75
N TYR A 271 11.60 0.72 -2.64
CA TYR A 271 12.75 -0.16 -2.47
C TYR A 271 13.27 -0.08 -1.03
N LEU A 272 13.82 -1.18 -0.53
CA LEU A 272 14.60 -1.21 0.69
C LEU A 272 16.06 -1.04 0.34
N PHE A 273 16.76 -0.14 1.01
CA PHE A 273 18.19 0.07 0.79
C PHE A 273 18.98 -0.43 2.00
N ILE A 274 20.13 -1.03 1.72
CA ILE A 274 21.04 -1.58 2.74
C ILE A 274 22.48 -1.46 2.25
N LYS A 275 23.46 -1.54 3.16
CA LYS A 275 24.89 -1.67 2.86
C LYS A 275 25.44 -3.00 3.41
N SER A 276 26.55 -3.45 2.87
CA SER A 276 27.25 -4.61 3.43
C SER A 276 27.62 -4.35 4.90
N GLY A 277 27.21 -5.25 5.79
CA GLY A 277 27.43 -5.16 7.23
C GLY A 277 26.42 -4.31 8.01
N GLU A 278 25.50 -3.59 7.34
CA GLU A 278 24.42 -2.82 7.97
C GLU A 278 23.27 -3.74 8.37
N ASN A 279 22.55 -3.41 9.45
CA ASN A 279 21.28 -4.03 9.77
C ASN A 279 20.15 -3.00 9.60
N ILE A 280 19.01 -3.44 9.07
CA ILE A 280 17.81 -2.59 8.97
C ILE A 280 16.65 -3.25 9.69
N ARG A 281 15.79 -2.44 10.31
CA ARG A 281 14.49 -2.87 10.82
C ARG A 281 13.41 -2.61 9.77
N VAL A 282 12.57 -3.61 9.52
CA VAL A 282 11.41 -3.46 8.66
C VAL A 282 10.16 -3.81 9.47
N ARG A 283 9.24 -2.84 9.56
CA ARG A 283 7.96 -2.93 10.25
C ARG A 283 6.91 -3.30 9.21
N LEU A 284 6.33 -4.49 9.33
CA LEU A 284 5.36 -5.05 8.42
C LEU A 284 3.98 -4.89 9.03
N ILE A 285 3.07 -4.22 8.33
CA ILE A 285 1.70 -3.98 8.78
C ILE A 285 0.75 -4.54 7.72
N ASN A 286 -0.23 -5.35 8.10
CA ASN A 286 -1.33 -5.70 7.21
C ASN A 286 -2.59 -4.94 7.60
N ALA A 287 -2.84 -3.87 6.86
CA ALA A 287 -4.03 -3.03 7.01
C ALA A 287 -5.18 -3.46 6.09
N GLY A 288 -5.00 -4.56 5.34
CA GLY A 288 -6.01 -5.15 4.46
C GLY A 288 -6.74 -6.33 5.08
N ALA A 289 -7.53 -7.01 4.25
CA ALA A 289 -8.33 -8.19 4.61
C ALA A 289 -7.75 -9.52 4.10
N GLU A 290 -6.68 -9.47 3.28
CA GLU A 290 -6.02 -10.64 2.70
C GLU A 290 -4.77 -11.01 3.49
N ILE A 291 -4.43 -12.31 3.54
CA ILE A 291 -3.16 -12.78 4.12
C ILE A 291 -2.03 -12.59 3.10
N HIS A 292 -0.88 -12.07 3.51
CA HIS A 292 0.31 -11.91 2.65
C HIS A 292 1.44 -12.87 3.06
N HIS A 293 2.09 -13.54 2.10
CA HIS A 293 3.19 -14.47 2.38
C HIS A 293 4.53 -13.85 1.99
N LEU A 294 5.08 -13.00 2.84
CA LEU A 294 6.21 -12.14 2.50
C LEU A 294 7.53 -12.91 2.53
N HIS A 295 8.16 -13.08 1.36
CA HIS A 295 9.41 -13.81 1.17
C HIS A 295 10.55 -12.91 0.67
N LEU A 296 11.68 -12.92 1.38
CA LEU A 296 12.91 -12.21 1.01
C LEU A 296 13.94 -13.18 0.44
N HIS A 297 14.43 -12.89 -0.76
CA HIS A 297 15.48 -13.67 -1.40
C HIS A 297 16.85 -13.37 -0.78
N GLY A 298 17.75 -14.36 -0.84
CA GLY A 298 19.16 -14.21 -0.44
C GLY A 298 19.41 -13.96 1.05
N HIS A 299 18.37 -13.89 1.89
CA HIS A 299 18.47 -13.59 3.31
C HIS A 299 17.44 -14.39 4.10
N ASP A 300 17.83 -14.86 5.27
CA ASP A 300 16.89 -15.06 6.36
C ASP A 300 16.85 -13.77 7.20
N PHE A 301 15.68 -13.41 7.72
CA PHE A 301 15.48 -12.29 8.63
C PHE A 301 15.10 -12.76 10.02
N TRP A 302 15.45 -11.97 11.03
CA TRP A 302 15.02 -12.22 12.42
C TRP A 302 13.61 -11.70 12.63
N MET A 303 12.73 -12.50 13.21
CA MET A 303 11.44 -12.05 13.77
C MET A 303 11.70 -11.44 15.16
N VAL A 304 11.42 -10.15 15.34
CA VAL A 304 11.79 -9.42 16.57
C VAL A 304 10.61 -8.80 17.32
N ALA A 305 9.47 -8.58 16.69
CA ALA A 305 8.23 -8.20 17.36
C ALA A 305 6.99 -8.83 16.70
N ASP A 306 5.93 -9.07 17.48
CA ASP A 306 4.58 -9.48 17.05
C ASP A 306 3.57 -8.53 17.70
N ASP A 307 2.73 -7.86 16.89
CA ASP A 307 1.77 -6.85 17.33
C ASP A 307 2.41 -5.74 18.20
N GLY A 308 3.59 -5.28 17.80
CA GLY A 308 4.37 -4.26 18.51
C GLY A 308 5.11 -4.75 19.77
N ILE A 309 4.85 -5.98 20.23
CA ILE A 309 5.48 -6.55 21.43
C ILE A 309 6.80 -7.22 21.05
N PRO A 310 7.94 -6.82 21.67
CA PRO A 310 9.23 -7.49 21.45
C PRO A 310 9.18 -8.98 21.80
N ILE A 311 9.78 -9.81 20.94
CA ILE A 311 9.89 -11.25 21.15
C ILE A 311 11.14 -11.55 22.01
N ASP A 312 10.96 -12.22 23.15
CA ASP A 312 12.06 -12.57 24.06
C ASP A 312 13.15 -13.41 23.40
N ASN A 313 12.72 -14.40 22.59
CA ASN A 313 13.58 -15.31 21.85
C ASN A 313 13.33 -15.20 20.33
N PRO A 314 13.90 -14.18 19.66
CA PRO A 314 13.84 -14.00 18.22
C PRO A 314 14.33 -15.23 17.46
N TRP A 315 13.73 -15.53 16.33
CA TRP A 315 14.11 -16.63 15.45
C TRP A 315 14.24 -16.17 14.00
N LYS A 316 14.94 -16.95 13.18
CA LYS A 316 15.13 -16.67 11.75
C LYS A 316 14.10 -17.39 10.88
N ARG A 317 13.71 -16.75 9.78
CA ARG A 317 12.96 -17.33 8.66
C ARG A 317 13.18 -16.47 7.41
N ASN A 318 12.80 -16.97 6.24
CA ASN A 318 12.84 -16.21 4.98
C ASN A 318 11.45 -15.88 4.41
N THR A 319 10.38 -16.46 4.95
CA THR A 319 8.99 -16.25 4.47
C THR A 319 8.05 -16.13 5.65
N VAL A 320 7.27 -15.05 5.78
CA VAL A 320 6.29 -14.83 6.87
C VAL A 320 4.86 -14.66 6.37
N ALA A 321 3.89 -15.32 7.02
CA ALA A 321 2.47 -15.10 6.78
C ALA A 321 1.98 -13.93 7.65
N LEU A 322 1.64 -12.81 7.02
CA LEU A 322 1.15 -11.60 7.66
C LEU A 322 -0.38 -11.55 7.50
N SER A 323 -1.10 -11.90 8.55
CA SER A 323 -2.57 -11.98 8.56
C SER A 323 -3.23 -10.60 8.71
N PRO A 324 -4.52 -10.42 8.35
CA PRO A 324 -5.24 -9.17 8.56
C PRO A 324 -5.13 -8.67 10.00
N GLY A 325 -4.77 -7.39 10.17
CA GLY A 325 -4.59 -6.75 11.48
C GLY A 325 -3.27 -7.08 12.19
N LYS A 326 -2.47 -8.03 11.69
CA LYS A 326 -1.17 -8.34 12.30
C LYS A 326 -0.11 -7.31 11.95
N THR A 327 0.79 -7.07 12.91
CA THR A 327 2.07 -6.41 12.66
C THR A 327 3.23 -7.32 13.04
N TYR A 328 4.31 -7.27 12.26
CA TYR A 328 5.55 -7.96 12.54
C TYR A 328 6.73 -7.04 12.31
N ASP A 329 7.69 -7.06 13.21
CA ASP A 329 8.97 -6.40 12.97
C ASP A 329 10.03 -7.43 12.68
N ILE A 330 10.82 -7.15 11.65
CA ILE A 330 11.94 -8.00 11.24
C ILE A 330 13.25 -7.23 11.20
N ILE A 331 14.37 -7.92 11.48
CA ILE A 331 15.72 -7.41 11.22
C ILE A 331 16.32 -8.16 10.04
N ILE A 332 16.76 -7.39 9.04
CA ILE A 332 17.51 -7.88 7.89
C ILE A 332 18.98 -7.52 8.11
N GLU A 333 19.85 -8.51 8.04
CA GLU A 333 21.30 -8.34 8.19
C GLU A 333 21.96 -8.24 6.81
N GLY A 334 22.79 -7.21 6.60
CA GLY A 334 23.49 -6.90 5.35
C GLY A 334 24.64 -7.87 5.02
N LYS A 335 24.42 -9.18 5.10
CA LYS A 335 25.46 -10.23 5.00
C LYS A 335 25.63 -10.81 3.60
N ASN A 336 24.73 -10.52 2.68
CA ASN A 336 24.73 -11.11 1.33
C ASN A 336 24.46 -10.03 0.28
N ARG A 337 25.52 -9.31 -0.11
CA ARG A 337 25.44 -8.19 -1.05
C ARG A 337 24.80 -8.60 -2.38
N GLY A 338 23.87 -7.79 -2.87
CA GLY A 338 23.18 -8.05 -4.14
C GLY A 338 21.95 -7.17 -4.34
N ILE A 339 21.14 -7.53 -5.33
CA ILE A 339 19.78 -7.01 -5.51
C ILE A 339 18.85 -8.19 -5.35
N TRP A 340 18.04 -8.15 -4.29
CA TRP A 340 17.24 -9.29 -3.87
C TRP A 340 15.77 -8.92 -3.88
N THR A 341 14.95 -9.78 -4.47
CA THR A 341 13.51 -9.59 -4.48
C THR A 341 12.93 -9.82 -3.08
N PHE A 342 12.04 -8.93 -2.65
CA PHE A 342 11.17 -9.13 -1.49
C PHE A 342 9.72 -9.06 -1.98
N HIS A 343 8.94 -10.12 -1.81
CA HIS A 343 7.63 -10.19 -2.45
C HIS A 343 6.63 -11.06 -1.69
N ASP A 344 5.35 -10.91 -2.04
CA ASP A 344 4.33 -11.87 -1.65
C ASP A 344 4.49 -13.17 -2.45
N HIS A 345 4.59 -14.28 -1.74
CA HIS A 345 4.82 -15.62 -2.28
C HIS A 345 3.50 -16.31 -2.68
N ASP A 346 2.36 -15.69 -2.42
CA ASP A 346 1.14 -16.00 -3.17
C ASP A 346 1.25 -15.34 -4.55
N THR A 347 1.51 -16.16 -5.59
CA THR A 347 1.82 -15.66 -6.94
C THR A 347 0.71 -14.83 -7.57
N ARG A 348 -0.53 -14.96 -7.08
CA ARG A 348 -1.65 -14.11 -7.52
C ARG A 348 -1.48 -12.66 -7.07
N LYS A 349 -0.76 -12.45 -5.97
CA LYS A 349 -0.54 -11.16 -5.31
C LYS A 349 0.67 -10.38 -5.84
N VAL A 350 1.38 -10.95 -6.82
CA VAL A 350 2.41 -10.28 -7.62
C VAL A 350 1.91 -9.94 -9.04
N THR A 351 0.64 -9.55 -9.13
CA THR A 351 -0.01 -9.17 -10.40
C THR A 351 -0.72 -7.82 -10.28
N ASN A 352 -0.85 -7.13 -11.41
CA ASN A 352 -1.73 -5.97 -11.58
C ASN A 352 -2.95 -6.42 -12.37
N ASN A 353 -4.12 -6.47 -11.73
CA ASN A 353 -5.36 -6.91 -12.37
C ASN A 353 -5.20 -8.28 -13.07
N GLY A 354 -4.51 -9.21 -12.42
CA GLY A 354 -4.25 -10.57 -12.92
C GLY A 354 -3.06 -10.71 -13.88
N LEU A 355 -2.36 -9.62 -14.22
CA LEU A 355 -1.17 -9.66 -15.10
C LEU A 355 0.14 -9.51 -14.32
N TYR A 356 1.06 -10.45 -14.53
CA TYR A 356 2.42 -10.41 -14.00
C TYR A 356 3.36 -9.64 -14.96
N PRO A 357 4.36 -8.89 -14.47
CA PRO A 357 4.64 -8.59 -13.07
C PRO A 357 3.77 -7.43 -12.54
N GLY A 358 3.48 -7.47 -11.25
CA GLY A 358 2.73 -6.43 -10.54
C GLY A 358 2.68 -6.70 -9.04
N GLY A 359 1.74 -6.05 -8.36
CA GLY A 359 1.40 -6.31 -6.98
C GLY A 359 2.53 -6.05 -5.97
N ASN A 360 2.55 -6.88 -4.93
CA ASN A 360 3.51 -6.85 -3.83
C ASN A 360 4.86 -7.43 -4.22
N LEU A 361 5.55 -6.76 -5.13
CA LEU A 361 6.87 -7.12 -5.63
C LEU A 361 7.82 -5.93 -5.47
N LEU A 362 8.78 -6.02 -4.56
CA LEU A 362 9.78 -4.99 -4.29
C LEU A 362 11.20 -5.58 -4.26
N ALA A 363 12.19 -4.72 -4.03
CA ALA A 363 13.59 -5.13 -3.95
C ALA A 363 14.31 -4.59 -2.70
N LEU A 364 15.15 -5.42 -2.11
CA LEU A 364 16.25 -5.06 -1.23
C LEU A 364 17.50 -4.82 -2.08
N VAL A 365 18.00 -3.58 -2.06
CA VAL A 365 19.07 -3.11 -2.94
C VAL A 365 20.27 -2.73 -2.09
N TYR A 366 21.39 -3.39 -2.32
CA TYR A 366 22.66 -3.00 -1.71
C TYR A 366 23.22 -1.76 -2.42
N GLU A 367 23.34 -0.66 -1.69
CA GLU A 367 23.77 0.63 -2.25
C GLU A 367 25.27 0.70 -2.53
N ASP A 368 26.04 -0.18 -1.91
CA ASP A 368 27.48 -0.31 -2.01
C ASP A 368 27.91 -1.38 -3.05
N LEU A 369 27.03 -1.71 -3.99
CA LEU A 369 27.32 -2.62 -5.10
C LEU A 369 28.45 -2.07 -5.99
N PRO A 370 29.53 -2.84 -6.23
CA PRO A 370 30.55 -2.50 -7.21
C PRO A 370 29.97 -2.32 -8.61
N ALA A 371 30.51 -1.35 -9.37
CA ALA A 371 30.01 -1.02 -10.70
C ALA A 371 30.07 -2.20 -11.70
N ASP A 372 31.00 -3.14 -11.51
CA ASP A 372 31.12 -4.33 -12.35
C ASP A 372 30.11 -5.44 -12.01
N GLU A 373 29.53 -5.43 -10.80
CA GLU A 373 28.43 -6.29 -10.37
C GLU A 373 27.06 -5.78 -10.85
N LEU A 374 26.97 -4.56 -11.40
CA LEU A 374 25.77 -4.05 -12.06
C LEU A 374 25.49 -4.72 -13.41
N ILE A 375 26.48 -5.42 -13.97
CA ILE A 375 26.35 -6.15 -15.23
C ILE A 375 25.76 -7.53 -14.92
N ILE A 376 24.47 -7.71 -15.20
CA ILE A 376 23.74 -8.96 -14.93
C ILE A 376 24.41 -10.17 -15.62
N SER A 377 24.84 -10.02 -16.88
CA SER A 377 25.54 -11.10 -17.57
C SER A 377 26.51 -10.58 -18.63
N LYS A 378 27.81 -10.75 -18.38
CA LYS A 378 28.88 -10.43 -19.33
C LYS A 378 28.82 -11.27 -20.62
N HIS A 379 28.13 -12.41 -20.58
CA HIS A 379 27.95 -13.31 -21.73
C HIS A 379 26.68 -13.05 -22.53
N SER A 380 25.77 -12.23 -22.00
CA SER A 380 24.55 -11.87 -22.71
C SER A 380 24.87 -10.89 -23.84
N GLY A 381 24.41 -11.23 -25.05
CA GLY A 381 24.36 -10.31 -26.19
C GLY A 381 23.21 -9.28 -26.09
N ASN A 382 22.31 -9.44 -25.12
CA ASN A 382 21.21 -8.50 -24.90
C ASN A 382 21.73 -7.27 -24.12
N PRO A 383 21.63 -6.05 -24.71
CA PRO A 383 22.11 -4.81 -24.11
C PRO A 383 21.43 -4.47 -22.78
N MET A 384 20.26 -5.05 -22.49
CA MET A 384 19.61 -4.90 -21.20
C MET A 384 20.35 -5.60 -20.05
N TYR A 385 21.02 -6.72 -20.32
CA TYR A 385 21.78 -7.47 -19.30
C TYR A 385 23.27 -7.11 -19.27
N ASN A 386 23.73 -6.38 -20.29
CA ASN A 386 25.12 -5.93 -20.44
C ASN A 386 25.17 -4.70 -21.33
N SER A 387 25.37 -3.53 -20.74
CA SER A 387 25.47 -2.26 -21.48
C SER A 387 26.63 -2.22 -22.49
N LYS A 388 27.59 -3.14 -22.39
CA LYS A 388 28.70 -3.32 -23.34
C LYS A 388 28.41 -4.37 -24.43
N ALA A 389 27.27 -5.06 -24.37
CA ALA A 389 26.88 -6.00 -25.42
C ALA A 389 26.71 -5.26 -26.75
N GLY A 390 27.41 -5.73 -27.80
CA GLY A 390 27.41 -5.11 -29.13
C GLY A 390 28.44 -3.99 -29.36
N MET A 391 29.16 -3.51 -28.33
CA MET A 391 30.17 -2.46 -28.51
C MET A 391 31.52 -2.95 -29.04
N SER A 392 31.80 -4.26 -29.02
CA SER A 392 33.03 -4.82 -29.58
C SER A 392 33.12 -4.77 -31.12
N GLY A 393 32.01 -4.46 -31.81
CA GLY A 393 31.95 -4.31 -33.26
C GLY A 393 32.06 -2.87 -33.78
N MET A 394 32.11 -1.86 -32.91
CA MET A 394 32.06 -0.44 -33.32
C MET A 394 33.43 0.20 -33.61
N LYS A 395 34.54 -0.55 -33.58
CA LYS A 395 35.88 -0.03 -33.97
C LYS A 395 36.10 0.09 -35.49
N GLY A 396 35.04 0.02 -36.31
CA GLY A 396 35.15 0.11 -37.77
C GLY A 396 33.94 0.71 -38.49
N MET A 397 33.10 1.50 -37.82
CA MET A 397 31.86 2.05 -38.41
C MET A 397 31.99 3.41 -39.12
N ASP A 398 33.21 3.83 -39.52
CA ASP A 398 33.39 4.98 -40.40
C ASP A 398 33.16 4.65 -41.90
N ALA A 399 32.71 3.43 -42.23
CA ALA A 399 32.60 2.96 -43.61
C ALA A 399 31.32 2.17 -43.96
N MET A 400 30.16 2.49 -43.39
CA MET A 400 28.88 1.87 -43.80
C MET A 400 27.89 2.89 -44.35
N LYS A 401 27.49 2.67 -45.62
CA LYS A 401 26.46 3.44 -46.33
C LYS A 401 25.07 3.25 -45.69
N ASP A 402 24.20 4.24 -45.85
CA ASP A 402 22.88 4.42 -45.21
C ASP A 402 21.80 3.30 -45.40
N GLY A 403 22.17 2.10 -45.86
CA GLY A 403 21.26 0.96 -46.06
C GLY A 403 21.13 -0.02 -44.88
N GLU A 404 22.03 0.00 -43.90
CA GLU A 404 22.10 -1.03 -42.85
C GLU A 404 21.59 -0.61 -41.46
N LYS A 405 20.87 0.51 -41.34
CA LYS A 405 20.24 0.97 -40.07
C LYS A 405 18.96 0.19 -39.69
N GLY A 406 18.71 -0.96 -40.31
CA GLY A 406 17.46 -1.72 -40.19
C GLY A 406 17.37 -2.74 -39.06
N ASN A 407 18.41 -2.89 -38.21
CA ASN A 407 18.60 -4.15 -37.47
C ASN A 407 18.65 -4.07 -35.93
N MET A 408 18.03 -3.06 -35.30
CA MET A 408 17.93 -3.05 -33.82
C MET A 408 16.97 -4.13 -33.28
N ASN A 409 15.84 -4.39 -33.94
CA ASN A 409 14.90 -5.42 -33.48
C ASN A 409 15.48 -6.84 -33.52
N LYS A 410 16.34 -7.12 -34.49
CA LYS A 410 16.94 -8.46 -34.69
C LYS A 410 18.05 -8.74 -33.67
N MET A 411 18.71 -7.67 -33.18
CA MET A 411 19.66 -7.75 -32.05
C MET A 411 18.97 -7.86 -30.69
N MET A 412 17.79 -7.25 -30.52
CA MET A 412 17.05 -7.27 -29.25
C MET A 412 16.30 -8.59 -28.99
N PHE A 413 15.74 -9.23 -30.02
CA PHE A 413 14.72 -10.27 -29.83
C PHE A 413 14.97 -11.62 -30.48
N GLY A 414 16.07 -11.82 -31.23
CA GLY A 414 16.45 -13.14 -31.75
C GLY A 414 15.40 -13.82 -32.65
N GLN A 415 15.60 -13.76 -33.97
CA GLN A 415 14.79 -14.38 -35.03
C GLN A 415 13.29 -14.00 -35.08
N ASP A 416 12.92 -13.46 -36.26
CA ASP A 416 11.55 -13.29 -36.73
C ASP A 416 10.85 -14.66 -36.85
N LYS A 417 10.15 -15.08 -35.80
CA LYS A 417 8.93 -15.90 -35.80
C LYS A 417 8.51 -16.11 -34.35
N LEU A 418 7.71 -15.18 -33.83
CA LEU A 418 6.85 -15.51 -32.70
C LEU A 418 6.02 -16.74 -33.12
N PRO A 419 6.03 -17.85 -32.38
CA PRO A 419 5.10 -18.93 -32.66
C PRO A 419 3.70 -18.34 -32.58
N LYS A 420 2.93 -18.44 -33.68
CA LYS A 420 1.48 -18.27 -33.61
C LYS A 420 1.02 -19.40 -32.70
N ILE A 421 0.72 -19.10 -31.45
CA ILE A 421 -0.09 -19.98 -30.63
C ILE A 421 -1.42 -20.05 -31.39
N ALA A 422 -1.70 -21.21 -31.97
CA ALA A 422 -3.00 -21.47 -32.56
C ALA A 422 -4.02 -21.30 -31.43
N LEU A 423 -4.84 -20.26 -31.55
CA LEU A 423 -6.15 -20.30 -30.93
C LEU A 423 -6.95 -21.22 -31.84
N ASP A 424 -6.92 -22.51 -31.54
CA ASP A 424 -7.88 -23.44 -32.12
C ASP A 424 -9.27 -23.08 -31.56
N GLU A 425 -10.23 -23.19 -32.48
CA GLU A 425 -11.60 -22.67 -32.56
C GLU A 425 -12.48 -22.66 -31.30
#